data_AF-A0A2V5ZNT7-F1
#
_entry.id   AF-A0A2V5ZNT7-F1
#
_cell.length_a   1.000
_cell.length_b   1.000
_cell.length_c   1.000
_cell.angle_alpha   90.00
_cell.angle_beta   90.00
_cell.angle_gamma   90.00
#
_symmetry.space_group_name_H-M   'P 1'
#
loop_
_entity.id
_entity.type
_entity.pdbx_description
1 polymer ?
#
loop_
_entity_poly.entity_id
_entity_poly.type
_entity_poly.pdbx_seq_one_letter_code
_entity_poly.pdbx_strand_id
1 'polypeptide(L)'
;MDDALDSLEKFFARGNSYWLTRFVILRLLGFVYAVAFFVAAKQLVPLVGHDGLTPATEYLTHLHSALGSRTEGMLQLPTLFWFGCTDSGMSIFAWVGFALSLVVLGGYANAILLALLWMMYMSIVHIGQIWHGYGSEIQLLETGFLAIFLCPLLDAR
;
A
#
# COMPACT_ATOMS: atom_id res chain seq x y z
N MET A 1 20.12 -11.34 -18.64
CA MET A 1 19.19 -11.25 -17.49
C MET A 1 20.00 -11.09 -16.21
N ASP A 2 21.07 -11.86 -16.05
CA ASP A 2 21.98 -11.81 -14.90
C ASP A 2 22.72 -10.48 -14.73
N ASP A 3 23.18 -9.83 -15.82
CA ASP A 3 23.85 -8.52 -15.72
C ASP A 3 22.94 -7.39 -15.22
N ALA A 4 21.64 -7.45 -15.55
CA ALA A 4 20.68 -6.45 -15.10
C ALA A 4 20.35 -6.61 -13.62
N LEU A 5 20.26 -7.87 -13.15
CA LEU A 5 20.08 -8.17 -11.73
C LEU A 5 21.33 -7.81 -10.92
N ASP A 6 22.53 -8.11 -11.43
CA ASP A 6 23.80 -7.75 -10.78
C ASP A 6 24.01 -6.22 -10.71
N SER A 7 23.60 -5.48 -11.76
CA SER A 7 23.65 -4.02 -11.76
C SER A 7 22.63 -3.40 -10.80
N LEU A 8 21.42 -3.99 -10.70
CA LEU A 8 20.43 -3.62 -9.69
C LEU A 8 20.93 -3.91 -8.29
N GLU A 9 21.45 -5.10 -8.01
CA GLU A 9 22.02 -5.45 -6.70
C GLU A 9 23.15 -4.51 -6.30
N LYS A 10 24.07 -4.17 -7.22
CA LYS A 10 25.13 -3.18 -6.97
C LYS A 10 24.59 -1.79 -6.70
N PHE A 11 23.51 -1.37 -7.35
CA PHE A 11 22.85 -0.09 -7.08
C PHE A 11 22.23 -0.07 -5.67
N PHE A 12 21.56 -1.16 -5.28
CA PHE A 12 20.94 -1.32 -3.96
C PHE A 12 21.95 -1.56 -2.81
N ALA A 13 23.11 -2.17 -3.10
CA ALA A 13 24.13 -2.51 -2.11
C ALA A 13 25.15 -1.39 -1.85
N ARG A 14 25.16 -0.29 -2.63
CA ARG A 14 26.21 0.75 -2.59
C ARG A 14 26.22 1.63 -1.33
N GLY A 15 25.36 1.37 -0.35
CA GLY A 15 25.16 2.19 0.86
C GLY A 15 25.66 1.55 2.16
N ASN A 16 26.92 1.09 2.21
CA ASN A 16 27.42 0.31 3.36
C ASN A 16 27.66 1.11 4.67
N SER A 17 27.50 2.44 4.68
CA SER A 17 27.74 3.28 5.88
C SER A 17 26.50 3.60 6.72
N TYR A 18 25.28 3.38 6.24
CA TYR A 18 24.05 3.85 6.92
C TYR A 18 23.11 2.72 7.37
N TRP A 19 23.68 1.58 7.77
CA TRP A 19 22.90 0.40 8.17
C TRP A 19 21.93 0.68 9.33
N LEU A 20 22.39 1.40 10.36
CA LEU A 20 21.56 1.72 11.53
C LEU A 20 20.39 2.65 11.16
N THR A 21 20.65 3.69 10.38
CA THR A 21 19.63 4.63 9.91
C THR A 21 18.57 3.92 9.08
N ARG A 22 19.00 3.09 8.12
CA ARG A 22 18.10 2.30 7.28
C ARG A 22 17.27 1.34 8.13
N PHE A 23 17.88 0.66 9.10
CA PHE A 23 17.18 -0.25 10.00
C PHE A 23 16.09 0.44 10.83
N VAL A 24 16.40 1.61 11.39
CA VAL A 24 15.44 2.40 12.18
C VAL A 24 14.31 2.94 11.30
N ILE A 25 14.63 3.51 10.13
CA ILE A 25 13.63 4.06 9.20
C ILE A 25 12.66 2.97 8.74
N LEU A 26 13.16 1.80 8.34
CA LEU A 26 12.30 0.72 7.86
C LEU A 26 11.37 0.18 8.95
N ARG A 27 11.84 0.10 10.21
CA ARG A 27 10.99 -0.29 11.34
C ARG A 27 9.92 0.76 11.66
N LEU A 28 10.31 2.03 11.75
CA LEU A 28 9.36 3.11 12.00
C LEU A 28 8.32 3.19 10.87
N LEU A 29 8.73 3.00 9.62
CA LEU A 29 7.82 2.94 8.49
C LEU A 29 6.87 1.74 8.59
N GLY A 30 7.37 0.55 8.95
CA GLY A 30 6.54 -0.62 9.23
C GLY A 30 5.52 -0.36 10.34
N PHE A 31 5.91 0.36 11.40
CA PHE A 31 5.00 0.78 12.47
C PHE A 31 3.90 1.71 11.96
N VAL A 32 4.26 2.73 11.19
CA VAL A 32 3.29 3.67 10.61
C VAL A 32 2.33 2.94 9.67
N TYR A 33 2.82 2.02 8.83
CA TYR A 33 1.96 1.16 8.01
C TYR A 33 1.03 0.30 8.87
N ALA A 34 1.52 -0.28 9.96
CA ALA A 34 0.69 -1.09 10.85
C ALA A 34 -0.46 -0.28 11.45
N VAL A 35 -0.18 0.92 11.94
CA VAL A 35 -1.23 1.82 12.44
C VAL A 35 -2.20 2.19 11.32
N ALA A 36 -1.69 2.55 10.13
CA ALA A 36 -2.52 2.94 9.00
C ALA A 36 -3.45 1.81 8.52
N PHE A 37 -2.93 0.58 8.36
CA PHE A 37 -3.73 -0.59 7.99
C PHE A 37 -4.68 -1.03 9.10
N PHE A 38 -4.32 -0.86 10.37
CA PHE A 38 -5.22 -1.14 11.49
C PHE A 38 -6.40 -0.17 11.53
N VAL A 39 -6.13 1.13 11.35
CA VAL A 39 -7.16 2.16 11.23
C VAL A 39 -8.06 1.85 10.03
N ALA A 40 -7.48 1.53 8.86
CA ALA A 40 -8.22 1.10 7.70
C ALA A 40 -9.07 -0.16 8.00
N ALA A 41 -8.52 -1.19 8.64
CA ALA A 41 -9.28 -2.41 8.96
C ALA A 41 -10.53 -2.14 9.83
N LYS A 42 -10.50 -1.10 10.66
CA LYS A 42 -11.61 -0.70 11.53
C LYS A 42 -12.55 0.31 10.89
N GLN A 43 -12.05 1.22 10.05
CA GLN A 43 -12.82 2.34 9.48
C GLN A 43 -13.28 2.09 8.04
N LEU A 44 -12.61 1.22 7.30
CA LEU A 44 -12.89 0.99 5.87
C LEU A 44 -14.27 0.38 5.65
N VAL A 45 -14.71 -0.57 6.48
CA VAL A 45 -16.06 -1.16 6.37
C VAL A 45 -17.15 -0.16 6.81
N PRO A 46 -17.04 0.54 7.95
CA PRO A 46 -18.03 1.56 8.34
C PRO A 46 -18.13 2.76 7.39
N LEU A 47 -17.05 3.16 6.72
CA LEU A 47 -17.09 4.27 5.75
C LEU A 47 -17.54 3.80 4.38
N VAL A 48 -16.97 2.70 3.89
CA VAL A 48 -16.96 2.37 2.47
C VAL A 48 -17.64 1.03 2.13
N GLY A 49 -18.10 0.30 3.15
CA GLY A 49 -18.89 -0.92 2.98
C GLY A 49 -20.29 -0.66 2.43
N HIS A 50 -21.06 -1.72 2.23
CA HIS A 50 -22.41 -1.67 1.65
C HIS A 50 -23.34 -0.69 2.38
N ASP A 51 -23.29 -0.67 3.71
CA ASP A 51 -24.06 0.25 4.57
C ASP A 51 -23.21 1.41 5.11
N GLY A 52 -22.09 1.71 4.44
CA GLY A 52 -21.16 2.74 4.85
C GLY A 52 -21.65 4.17 4.57
N LEU A 53 -21.04 5.16 5.23
CA LEU A 53 -21.35 6.58 5.03
C LEU A 53 -21.13 7.06 3.58
N THR A 54 -20.20 6.42 2.86
CA THR A 54 -19.86 6.69 1.46
C THR A 54 -19.68 5.35 0.72
N PRO A 55 -20.76 4.72 0.23
CA PRO A 55 -20.69 3.39 -0.37
C PRO A 55 -19.77 3.39 -1.61
N ALA A 56 -18.69 2.59 -1.59
CA ALA A 56 -17.80 2.48 -2.76
C ALA A 56 -18.52 1.88 -3.97
N THR A 57 -19.53 1.04 -3.74
CA THR A 57 -20.36 0.44 -4.78
C THR A 57 -21.11 1.49 -5.59
N GLU A 58 -21.72 2.48 -4.93
CA GLU A 58 -22.35 3.60 -5.63
C GLU A 58 -21.31 4.45 -6.37
N TYR A 59 -20.17 4.75 -5.75
CA TYR A 59 -19.12 5.54 -6.40
C TYR A 59 -18.54 4.87 -7.65
N LEU A 60 -18.22 3.58 -7.58
CA LEU A 60 -17.72 2.81 -8.72
C LEU A 60 -18.79 2.66 -9.81
N THR A 61 -20.07 2.56 -9.43
CA THR A 61 -21.19 2.51 -10.39
C THR A 61 -21.38 3.86 -11.09
N HIS A 62 -21.29 4.97 -10.37
CA HIS A 62 -21.32 6.31 -10.95
C HIS A 62 -20.15 6.54 -11.91
N LEU A 63 -18.93 6.15 -11.53
CA LEU A 63 -17.77 6.20 -12.41
C LEU A 63 -17.91 5.30 -13.64
N HIS A 64 -18.45 4.09 -13.48
CA HIS A 64 -18.73 3.21 -14.60
C HIS A 64 -19.74 3.82 -15.57
N SER A 65 -20.81 4.43 -15.04
CA SER A 65 -21.81 5.13 -15.86
C SER A 65 -21.28 6.39 -16.55
N ALA A 66 -20.33 7.09 -15.93
CA ALA A 66 -19.74 8.32 -16.46
C ALA A 66 -18.61 8.06 -17.47
N LEU A 67 -17.81 7.00 -17.28
CA LEU A 67 -16.64 6.68 -18.09
C LEU A 67 -16.90 5.58 -19.13
N GLY A 68 -18.06 4.92 -19.10
CA GLY A 68 -18.55 3.99 -20.13
C GLY A 68 -17.79 2.67 -20.28
N SER A 69 -16.55 2.57 -19.78
CA SER A 69 -15.73 1.37 -19.85
C SER A 69 -15.00 1.08 -18.54
N ARG A 70 -15.00 -0.19 -18.13
CA ARG A 70 -14.36 -0.69 -16.90
C ARG A 70 -12.83 -0.52 -16.94
N THR A 71 -12.24 -0.47 -18.13
CA THR A 71 -10.79 -0.27 -18.34
C THR A 71 -10.37 1.19 -18.15
N GLU A 72 -11.20 2.14 -18.59
CA GLU A 72 -10.97 3.59 -18.41
C GLU A 72 -11.05 3.98 -16.94
N GLY A 73 -12.05 3.45 -16.22
CA GLY A 73 -12.19 3.66 -14.77
C GLY A 73 -11.03 3.07 -13.96
N MET A 74 -10.45 1.95 -14.40
CA MET A 74 -9.29 1.33 -13.76
C MET A 74 -7.99 2.09 -14.00
N LEU A 75 -7.88 2.79 -15.13
CA LEU A 75 -6.75 3.68 -15.43
C LEU A 75 -6.79 4.99 -14.61
N GLN A 76 -7.99 5.51 -14.32
CA GLN A 76 -8.16 6.70 -13.48
C GLN A 76 -8.12 6.38 -11.97
N LEU A 77 -8.65 5.23 -11.57
CA LEU A 77 -8.68 4.74 -10.19
C LEU A 77 -8.15 3.30 -10.14
N PRO A 78 -6.82 3.11 -10.12
CA PRO A 78 -6.20 1.80 -10.04
C PRO A 78 -6.45 1.19 -8.65
N THR A 79 -7.53 0.43 -8.52
CA THR A 79 -7.90 -0.22 -7.25
C THR A 79 -8.22 -1.70 -7.49
N LEU A 80 -7.80 -2.56 -6.55
CA LEU A 80 -8.09 -4.00 -6.64
C LEU A 80 -9.57 -4.33 -6.43
N PHE A 81 -10.34 -3.38 -5.90
CA PHE A 81 -11.74 -3.56 -5.54
C PHE A 81 -12.72 -3.45 -6.73
N TRP A 82 -12.24 -3.12 -7.93
CA TRP A 82 -13.02 -3.24 -9.18
C TRP A 82 -13.49 -4.68 -9.46
N PHE A 83 -12.80 -5.70 -8.91
CA PHE A 83 -13.12 -7.11 -9.11
C PHE A 83 -14.19 -7.66 -8.15
N GLY A 84 -14.51 -6.94 -7.07
CA GLY A 84 -15.49 -7.37 -6.08
C GLY A 84 -15.34 -6.60 -4.77
N CYS A 85 -16.24 -5.65 -4.53
CA CYS A 85 -16.29 -4.88 -3.30
C CYS A 85 -17.21 -5.62 -2.31
N THR A 86 -16.64 -6.50 -1.49
CA THR A 86 -17.36 -7.19 -0.42
C THR A 86 -16.79 -6.75 0.91
N ASP A 87 -17.65 -6.43 1.88
CA ASP A 87 -17.26 -5.92 3.20
C ASP A 87 -16.20 -6.82 3.88
N SER A 88 -16.38 -8.14 3.79
CA SER A 88 -15.41 -9.12 4.30
C SER A 88 -14.08 -9.10 3.54
N GLY A 89 -14.12 -8.95 2.20
CA GLY A 89 -12.91 -8.89 1.37
C GLY A 89 -12.07 -7.64 1.66
N MET A 90 -12.71 -6.50 1.87
CA MET A 90 -12.07 -5.25 2.30
C MET A 90 -11.41 -5.37 3.67
N SER A 91 -12.11 -5.97 4.62
CA SER A 91 -11.54 -6.23 5.95
C SER A 91 -10.35 -7.19 5.87
N ILE A 92 -10.48 -8.31 5.16
CA ILE A 92 -9.37 -9.27 4.96
C ILE A 92 -8.17 -8.57 4.32
N PHE A 93 -8.39 -7.75 3.29
CA PHE A 93 -7.33 -7.02 2.60
C PHE A 93 -6.57 -6.08 3.55
N ALA A 94 -7.29 -5.33 4.38
CA ALA A 94 -6.69 -4.44 5.38
C ALA A 94 -5.93 -5.23 6.47
N TRP A 95 -6.48 -6.35 6.93
CA TRP A 95 -5.80 -7.24 7.90
C TRP A 95 -4.55 -7.91 7.32
N VAL A 96 -4.54 -8.26 6.03
CA VAL A 96 -3.36 -8.78 5.35
C VAL A 96 -2.27 -7.70 5.28
N GLY A 97 -2.63 -6.45 4.94
CA GLY A 97 -1.70 -5.32 4.96
C GLY A 97 -1.14 -5.07 6.37
N PHE A 98 -1.99 -5.15 7.40
CA PHE A 98 -1.56 -5.07 8.79
C PHE A 98 -0.56 -6.19 9.14
N ALA A 99 -0.86 -7.45 8.82
CA ALA A 99 0.06 -8.56 9.09
C ALA A 99 1.41 -8.36 8.38
N LEU A 100 1.41 -7.95 7.11
CA LEU A 100 2.63 -7.66 6.35
C LEU A 100 3.44 -6.52 6.97
N SER A 101 2.79 -5.47 7.47
CA SER A 101 3.47 -4.36 8.12
C SER A 101 4.14 -4.77 9.45
N LEU A 102 3.56 -5.72 10.20
CA LEU A 102 4.18 -6.31 11.38
C LEU A 102 5.43 -7.13 11.03
N VAL A 103 5.44 -7.78 9.86
CA VAL A 103 6.62 -8.50 9.36
C VAL A 103 7.77 -7.51 9.08
N VAL A 104 7.46 -6.36 8.47
CA VAL A 104 8.44 -5.27 8.28
C VAL A 104 8.93 -4.73 9.64
N LEU A 105 8.01 -4.52 10.58
CA LEU A 105 8.33 -4.09 11.95
C LEU A 105 9.27 -5.09 12.66
N GLY A 106 9.03 -6.38 12.47
CA GLY A 106 9.85 -7.48 13.00
C GLY A 106 11.29 -7.46 12.48
N GLY A 107 11.55 -6.80 11.35
CA GLY A 107 12.87 -6.64 10.75
C GLY A 107 13.04 -7.37 9.41
N TYR A 108 11.98 -7.95 8.86
CA TYR A 108 11.98 -8.61 7.54
C TYR A 108 11.53 -7.62 6.45
N ALA A 109 12.23 -6.49 6.36
CA ALA A 109 11.97 -5.49 5.35
C ALA A 109 12.66 -5.89 4.02
N ASN A 110 11.87 -6.16 2.99
CA ASN A 110 12.33 -6.44 1.62
C ASN A 110 11.72 -5.43 0.65
N ALA A 111 12.44 -5.05 -0.42
CA ALA A 111 11.92 -4.11 -1.42
C ALA A 111 10.58 -4.59 -2.02
N ILE A 112 10.45 -5.89 -2.28
CA ILE A 112 9.21 -6.51 -2.78
C ILE A 112 8.06 -6.36 -1.78
N LEU A 113 8.35 -6.53 -0.49
CA LEU A 113 7.35 -6.49 0.57
C LEU A 113 6.88 -5.05 0.83
N LEU A 114 7.80 -4.08 0.77
CA LEU A 114 7.46 -2.65 0.78
C LEU A 114 6.67 -2.26 -0.47
N ALA A 115 7.03 -2.74 -1.66
CA ALA A 115 6.29 -2.46 -2.89
C ALA A 115 4.88 -3.03 -2.83
N LEU A 116 4.71 -4.24 -2.28
CA LEU A 116 3.41 -4.85 -2.06
C LEU A 116 2.57 -4.03 -1.07
N LEU A 117 3.12 -3.67 0.09
CA LEU A 117 2.45 -2.82 1.09
C LEU A 117 2.05 -1.47 0.50
N TRP A 118 2.94 -0.86 -0.29
CA TRP A 118 2.69 0.40 -0.98
C TRP A 118 1.52 0.26 -1.98
N MET A 119 1.50 -0.77 -2.81
CA MET A 119 0.39 -1.03 -3.74
C MET A 119 -0.93 -1.27 -3.00
N MET A 120 -0.90 -2.05 -1.91
CA MET A 120 -2.08 -2.29 -1.09
C MET A 120 -2.63 -1.00 -0.48
N TYR A 121 -1.74 -0.18 0.08
CA TYR A 121 -2.11 1.09 0.69
C TYR A 121 -2.65 2.09 -0.34
N MET A 122 -2.02 2.16 -1.52
CA MET A 122 -2.49 2.97 -2.64
C MET A 122 -3.91 2.60 -3.06
N SER A 123 -4.24 1.31 -3.10
CA SER A 123 -5.61 0.85 -3.39
C SER A 123 -6.63 1.27 -2.33
N ILE A 124 -6.24 1.37 -1.05
CA ILE A 124 -7.13 1.82 0.04
C ILE A 124 -7.36 3.33 -0.07
N VAL A 125 -6.30 4.11 -0.28
CA VAL A 125 -6.38 5.58 -0.40
C VAL A 125 -7.30 6.00 -1.54
N HIS A 126 -7.21 5.34 -2.70
CA HIS A 126 -8.07 5.63 -3.86
C HIS A 126 -9.57 5.38 -3.59
N ILE A 127 -9.91 4.45 -2.68
CA ILE A 127 -11.29 4.14 -2.29
C ILE A 127 -11.76 5.01 -1.14
N GLY A 128 -10.83 5.57 -0.38
CA GLY A 128 -11.08 6.46 0.73
C GLY A 128 -11.67 7.83 0.37
N GLN A 129 -11.73 8.19 -0.92
CA GLN A 129 -12.30 9.44 -1.41
C GLN A 129 -11.84 10.67 -0.59
N ILE A 130 -12.79 11.43 -0.03
CA ILE A 130 -12.55 12.62 0.78
C ILE A 130 -11.89 12.33 2.12
N TRP A 131 -12.04 11.11 2.65
CA TRP A 131 -11.58 10.73 3.98
C TRP A 131 -10.08 10.40 4.01
N HIS A 132 -9.54 9.95 2.88
CA HIS A 132 -8.11 9.65 2.72
C HIS A 132 -7.39 10.63 1.77
N GLY A 133 -8.03 11.76 1.43
CA GLY A 133 -7.45 12.84 0.63
C GLY A 133 -6.56 13.80 1.42
N TYR A 134 -6.19 13.47 2.66
CA TYR A 134 -5.36 14.32 3.50
C TYR A 134 -3.86 14.14 3.19
N GLY A 135 -3.05 15.15 3.56
CA GLY A 135 -1.62 15.17 3.25
C GLY A 135 -0.82 14.04 3.91
N SER A 136 -1.33 13.46 5.01
CA SER A 136 -0.67 12.38 5.74
C SER A 136 -0.60 11.08 4.92
N GLU A 137 -1.63 10.79 4.13
CA GLU A 137 -1.75 9.63 3.27
C GLU A 137 -0.81 9.74 2.07
N ILE A 138 -0.74 10.93 1.46
CA ILE A 138 0.17 11.24 0.36
C ILE A 138 1.63 11.14 0.86
N GLN A 139 1.94 11.71 2.02
CA GLN A 139 3.27 11.61 2.61
C GLN A 139 3.68 10.15 2.85
N LEU A 140 2.76 9.30 3.31
CA LEU A 140 3.02 7.87 3.51
C LEU A 140 3.25 7.15 2.18
N LEU A 141 2.54 7.52 1.11
CA LEU A 141 2.77 6.96 -0.23
C LEU A 141 4.12 7.39 -0.82
N GLU A 142 4.50 8.65 -0.69
CA GLU A 142 5.79 9.15 -1.15
C GLU A 142 6.94 8.51 -0.37
N THR A 143 6.83 8.49 0.97
CA THR A 143 7.86 7.90 1.84
C THR A 143 7.95 6.39 1.62
N GLY A 144 6.81 5.72 1.46
CA GLY A 144 6.74 4.30 1.13
C GLY A 144 7.43 3.95 -0.17
N PHE A 145 7.16 4.74 -1.22
CA PHE A 145 7.81 4.58 -2.53
C PHE A 145 9.33 4.75 -2.44
N LEU A 146 9.79 5.81 -1.76
CA LEU A 146 11.22 6.05 -1.55
C LEU A 146 11.88 4.93 -0.73
N ALA A 147 11.18 4.38 0.25
CA ALA A 147 11.69 3.30 1.09
C ALA A 147 11.90 1.98 0.33
N ILE A 148 11.22 1.76 -0.81
CA ILE A 148 11.48 0.62 -1.70
C ILE A 148 12.92 0.68 -2.21
N PHE A 149 13.38 1.86 -2.63
CA PHE A 149 14.76 2.07 -3.12
C PHE A 149 15.81 2.03 -2.01
N LEU A 150 15.39 2.29 -0.77
CA LEU A 150 16.26 2.23 0.39
C LEU A 150 16.53 0.78 0.84
N CYS A 151 15.74 -0.19 0.38
CA CYS A 151 15.84 -1.60 0.76
C CYS A 151 16.50 -2.44 -0.35
N PRO A 152 17.41 -3.38 -0.06
CA PRO A 152 17.93 -4.34 -1.01
C PRO A 152 16.79 -5.24 -1.48
N LEU A 153 16.93 -5.74 -2.70
CA LEU A 153 15.92 -6.56 -3.36
C LEU A 153 15.54 -7.80 -2.54
N LEU A 154 16.53 -8.42 -1.88
CA LEU A 154 16.36 -9.56 -0.99
C LEU A 154 17.32 -9.39 0.20
N ASP A 155 16.80 -9.01 1.37
CA ASP A 155 17.52 -9.11 2.64
C ASP A 155 17.17 -10.47 3.26
N ALA A 156 17.76 -11.53 2.72
CA ALA A 156 17.77 -12.84 3.37
C ALA A 156 18.83 -12.79 4.48
N ARG A 157 18.46 -12.23 5.63
CA ARG A 157 19.25 -12.43 6.84
C ARG A 157 19.36 -13.91 7.18
#